data_AF-A0A938XDK9-F1
#
_entry.id   AF-A0A938XDK9-F1
#
_cell.length_a   1.000
_cell.length_b   1.000
_cell.length_c   1.000
_cell.angle_alpha   90.00
_cell.angle_beta   90.00
_cell.angle_gamma   90.00
#
_symmetry.space_group_name_H-M   'P 1'
#
loop_
_entity.id
_entity.type
_entity.pdbx_description
1 polymer ?
#
loop_
_entity_poly.entity_id
_entity_poly.type
_entity_poly.pdbx_seq_one_letter_code
_entity_poly.pdbx_strand_id
1 'polypeptide(L)'
;MFIKIRFLEDRRAVLELHKTEQGYHAIVEGTDDYEVDLEIEEGEVCEMYCSCPYAEDGNNCKHMAAVLYEIEEQSDGRILTEEKFPGCQKEELEEIIENVPEKELRSFIKGIAAHNNEIRDLLMTRYASKIDEKQTNRLKQGVDDLVWKYGDRSGYIDYRNALDFIWALERYLEELTVFGCERIGDTGES
;
A
#
# COMPACT_ATOMS: atom_id res chain seq x y z
N MET A 1 -6.84 1.16 4.63
CA MET A 1 -7.53 -0.07 5.07
C MET A 1 -6.58 -1.21 5.48
N PHE A 2 -5.33 -1.28 4.98
CA PHE A 2 -4.38 -2.34 5.35
C PHE A 2 -3.68 -2.18 6.71
N ILE A 3 -3.60 -0.96 7.26
CA ILE A 3 -3.03 -0.74 8.60
C ILE A 3 -3.94 -1.34 9.70
N LYS A 4 -5.25 -1.47 9.42
CA LYS A 4 -6.25 -1.97 10.36
C LYS A 4 -6.17 -3.48 10.62
N ILE A 5 -5.61 -4.28 9.70
CA ILE A 5 -5.75 -5.74 9.76
C ILE A 5 -4.70 -6.39 10.65
N ARG A 6 -3.52 -5.79 10.85
CA ARG A 6 -2.46 -6.38 11.71
C ARG A 6 -2.45 -5.90 13.15
N PHE A 7 -3.18 -4.84 13.48
CA PHE A 7 -3.24 -4.28 14.84
C PHE A 7 -4.28 -4.97 15.74
N LEU A 8 -5.24 -5.70 15.17
CA LEU A 8 -6.41 -6.23 15.89
C LEU A 8 -6.36 -7.73 16.20
N GLU A 9 -5.41 -8.49 15.63
CA GLU A 9 -5.32 -9.93 15.89
C GLU A 9 -4.43 -10.27 17.10
N ASP A 10 -3.52 -9.37 17.46
CA ASP A 10 -2.76 -9.44 18.72
C ASP A 10 -3.25 -8.32 19.64
N ARG A 11 -3.57 -8.69 20.88
CA ARG A 11 -4.12 -7.89 21.99
C ARG A 11 -3.63 -6.43 22.01
N ARG A 12 -4.51 -5.50 22.41
CA ARG A 12 -4.23 -4.07 22.70
C ARG A 12 -2.76 -3.87 23.13
N ALA A 13 -1.96 -3.35 22.20
CA ALA A 13 -0.55 -3.12 22.45
C ALA A 13 -0.32 -1.90 23.35
N VAL A 14 -1.26 -0.95 23.43
CA VAL A 14 -1.14 0.21 24.31
C VAL A 14 -1.58 -0.20 25.73
N LEU A 15 -0.61 -0.29 26.64
CA LEU A 15 -0.81 -0.66 28.04
C LEU A 15 -1.38 0.50 28.85
N GLU A 16 -0.82 1.69 28.63
CA GLU A 16 -1.20 2.92 29.32
C GLU A 16 -1.22 4.09 28.34
N LEU A 17 -2.18 4.99 28.49
CA LEU A 17 -2.31 6.23 27.71
C LEU A 17 -2.75 7.36 28.63
N HIS A 18 -1.93 8.40 28.71
CA HIS A 18 -2.16 9.58 29.54
C HIS A 18 -2.09 10.85 28.70
N LYS A 19 -3.11 11.69 28.82
CA LYS A 19 -3.08 13.04 28.25
C LYS A 19 -2.23 13.95 29.12
N THR A 20 -1.24 14.61 28.54
CA THR A 20 -0.38 15.60 29.20
C THR A 20 -0.83 17.02 28.85
N GLU A 21 -0.20 18.05 29.43
CA GLU A 21 -0.51 19.46 29.09
C GLU A 21 -0.14 19.82 27.65
N GLN A 22 0.85 19.13 27.08
CA GLN A 22 1.44 19.40 25.77
C GLN A 22 1.15 18.29 24.74
N GLY A 23 0.34 17.27 25.09
CA GLY A 23 0.01 16.18 24.16
C GLY A 23 -0.35 14.87 24.88
N TYR A 24 0.36 13.78 24.57
CA TYR A 24 0.08 12.44 25.09
C TYR A 24 1.35 11.67 25.42
N HIS A 25 1.30 10.90 26.51
CA HIS A 25 2.31 9.93 26.90
C HIS A 25 1.68 8.55 26.96
N ALA A 26 2.35 7.54 26.42
CA ALA A 26 1.84 6.17 26.37
C ALA A 26 2.93 5.12 26.56
N ILE A 27 2.53 3.96 27.08
CA ILE A 27 3.36 2.76 27.18
C ILE A 27 2.79 1.72 26.22
N VAL A 28 3.64 1.19 25.34
CA VAL A 28 3.26 0.22 24.30
C VAL A 28 4.05 -1.07 24.47
N GLU A 29 3.34 -2.19 24.63
CA GLU A 29 3.86 -3.55 24.67
C GLU A 29 4.46 -3.95 23.31
N GLY A 30 5.71 -4.41 23.34
CA GLY A 30 6.42 -4.91 22.17
C GLY A 30 7.32 -6.10 22.53
N THR A 31 8.59 -6.05 22.08
CA THR A 31 9.62 -6.97 22.59
C THR A 31 9.99 -6.64 24.03
N ASP A 32 9.93 -5.36 24.37
CA ASP A 32 9.93 -4.77 25.70
C ASP A 32 8.83 -3.70 25.75
N ASP A 33 8.62 -3.08 26.90
CA ASP A 33 7.71 -1.93 27.03
C ASP A 33 8.40 -0.67 26.50
N TYR A 34 7.75 -0.01 25.54
CA TYR A 34 8.27 1.21 24.91
C TYR A 34 7.44 2.43 25.30
N GLU A 35 8.15 3.51 25.64
CA GLU A 35 7.56 4.81 25.94
C GLU A 35 7.37 5.58 24.63
N VAL A 36 6.20 6.17 24.47
CA VAL A 36 5.83 7.01 23.31
C VAL A 36 5.33 8.34 23.83
N ASP A 37 5.96 9.41 23.35
CA ASP A 37 5.55 10.79 23.62
C ASP A 37 5.09 11.45 22.33
N LEU A 38 3.93 12.10 22.39
CA LEU A 38 3.37 12.89 21.31
C LEU A 38 3.22 14.33 21.80
N GLU A 39 3.80 15.27 21.09
CA GLU A 39 3.58 16.70 21.31
C GLU A 39 2.49 17.20 20.35
N ILE A 40 1.49 17.87 20.90
CA ILE A 40 0.35 18.40 20.17
C ILE A 40 0.25 19.90 20.43
N GLU A 41 0.39 20.69 19.37
CA GLU A 41 0.09 22.13 19.37
C GLU A 41 -1.11 22.40 18.47
N GLU A 42 -2.02 23.27 18.90
CA GLU A 42 -3.22 23.68 18.14
C GLU A 42 -4.15 22.54 17.67
N GLY A 43 -4.00 21.33 18.23
CA GLY A 43 -4.78 20.16 17.82
C GLY A 43 -4.10 19.29 16.77
N GLU A 44 -2.85 19.56 16.44
CA GLU A 44 -2.04 18.79 15.50
C GLU A 44 -0.80 18.20 16.17
N VAL A 45 -0.39 17.01 15.73
CA VAL A 45 0.83 16.36 16.25
C VAL A 45 2.04 17.02 15.62
N CYS A 46 2.84 17.71 16.43
CA CYS A 46 4.04 18.44 15.99
C CYS A 46 5.27 17.54 16.02
N GLU A 47 5.43 16.78 17.12
CA GLU A 47 6.56 15.87 17.29
C GLU A 47 6.09 14.54 17.90
N MET A 48 6.79 13.48 17.52
CA MET A 48 6.57 12.14 18.05
C MET A 48 7.90 11.51 18.41
N TYR A 49 7.99 10.99 19.63
CA TYR A 49 9.13 10.27 20.12
C TYR A 49 8.71 8.86 20.54
N CYS A 50 9.60 7.89 20.32
CA CYS A 50 9.43 6.55 20.85
C CYS A 50 10.79 6.01 21.28
N SER A 51 10.85 5.36 22.44
CA SER A 51 12.08 4.75 22.95
C SER A 51 12.54 3.50 22.18
N CYS A 52 11.84 3.11 21.10
CA CYS A 52 12.19 1.93 20.32
C CYS A 52 13.33 2.21 19.32
N PRO A 53 14.19 1.22 19.03
CA PRO A 53 15.32 1.39 18.11
C PRO A 53 14.90 1.70 16.67
N TYR A 54 13.64 1.42 16.31
CA TYR A 54 13.09 1.74 15.00
C TYR A 54 12.69 3.21 14.83
N ALA A 55 12.65 3.97 15.93
CA ALA A 55 12.38 5.40 15.92
C ALA A 55 13.68 6.24 15.92
N GLU A 56 14.84 5.59 15.88
CA GLU A 56 16.12 6.27 15.69
C GLU A 56 16.14 7.04 14.35
N ASP A 57 16.91 8.12 14.30
CA ASP A 57 17.00 9.07 13.17
C ASP A 57 15.68 9.78 12.80
N GLY A 58 14.74 9.91 13.75
CA GLY A 58 13.49 10.65 13.55
C GLY A 58 12.47 9.89 12.70
N ASN A 59 12.58 8.57 12.64
CA ASN A 59 11.64 7.71 11.91
C ASN A 59 10.38 7.41 12.72
N ASN A 60 9.26 7.21 12.02
CA ASN A 60 8.01 6.78 12.64
C ASN A 60 7.96 5.27 12.80
N CYS A 61 7.63 4.81 14.00
CA CYS A 61 7.54 3.38 14.31
C CYS A 61 6.10 2.90 14.47
N LYS A 62 5.90 1.58 14.48
CA LYS A 62 4.59 0.96 14.71
C LYS A 62 3.97 1.34 16.06
N HIS A 63 4.78 1.61 17.08
CA HIS A 63 4.27 1.96 18.42
C HIS A 63 3.62 3.35 18.41
N MET A 64 4.21 4.34 17.73
CA MET A 64 3.58 5.66 17.54
C MET A 64 2.23 5.55 16.83
N ALA A 65 2.17 4.72 15.78
CA ALA A 65 0.91 4.45 15.08
C ALA A 65 -0.15 3.83 16.01
N ALA A 66 0.26 2.90 16.90
CA ALA A 66 -0.64 2.30 17.89
C ALA A 66 -1.30 3.36 18.79
N VAL A 67 -0.49 4.30 19.28
CA VAL A 67 -0.92 5.34 20.21
C VAL A 67 -1.87 6.32 19.53
N LEU A 68 -1.57 6.74 18.30
CA LEU A 68 -2.47 7.62 17.53
C LEU A 68 -3.85 6.98 17.30
N TYR A 69 -3.88 5.68 16.99
CA TYR A 69 -5.14 4.96 16.82
C TYR A 69 -5.93 4.84 18.13
N GLU A 70 -5.26 4.57 19.26
CA GLU A 70 -5.91 4.50 20.57
C GLU A 70 -6.47 5.88 20.98
N ILE A 71 -5.79 6.97 20.66
CA ILE A 71 -6.28 8.35 20.86
C ILE A 71 -7.51 8.63 19.99
N GLU A 72 -7.49 8.20 18.72
CA GLU A 72 -8.62 8.35 17.78
C GLU A 72 -9.84 7.55 18.23
N GLU A 73 -9.67 6.38 18.87
CA GLU A 73 -10.79 5.58 19.41
C GLU A 73 -11.33 6.13 20.75
N GLN A 74 -10.48 6.71 21.61
CA GLN A 74 -10.89 7.23 22.92
C GLN A 74 -11.47 8.64 22.87
N SER A 75 -11.05 9.45 21.90
CA SER A 75 -11.72 10.69 21.57
C SER A 75 -12.84 10.37 20.58
N ASP A 76 -14.07 10.90 20.76
CA ASP A 76 -15.16 10.74 19.78
C ASP A 76 -14.83 11.46 18.45
N GLY A 77 -13.78 11.04 17.73
CA GLY A 77 -13.29 11.58 16.46
C GLY A 77 -12.87 13.05 16.48
N ARG A 78 -12.41 13.59 17.62
CA ARG A 78 -12.29 15.05 17.83
C ARG A 78 -10.89 15.61 18.08
N ILE A 79 -9.84 14.79 18.03
CA ILE A 79 -8.47 15.26 18.33
C ILE A 79 -7.61 15.49 17.08
N LEU A 80 -8.15 15.25 15.88
CA LEU A 80 -7.50 15.67 14.63
C LEU A 80 -8.55 16.30 13.71
N THR A 81 -9.03 17.49 14.06
CA THR A 81 -9.75 18.30 13.08
C THR A 81 -8.74 18.91 12.11
N GLU A 82 -8.57 18.20 11.00
CA GLU A 82 -8.58 18.77 9.66
C GLU A 82 -7.60 19.92 9.34
N GLU A 83 -6.28 19.71 9.37
CA GLU A 83 -5.44 20.20 8.26
C GLU A 83 -4.76 19.05 7.49
N LYS A 84 -5.45 18.64 6.42
CA LYS A 84 -4.91 18.23 5.12
C LYS A 84 -3.65 17.34 5.12
N PHE A 85 -3.76 16.12 5.63
CA PHE A 85 -3.13 14.98 4.94
C PHE A 85 -3.97 14.62 3.70
N PRO A 86 -3.38 14.10 2.59
CA PRO A 86 -3.99 14.04 1.26
C PRO A 86 -5.08 12.94 1.14
N GLY A 87 -6.09 13.03 2.00
CA GLY A 87 -7.36 12.31 1.92
C GLY A 87 -8.48 13.17 1.37
N CYS A 88 -8.51 14.50 1.65
CA CYS A 88 -9.68 15.34 1.36
C CYS A 88 -9.93 15.65 -0.13
N GLN A 89 -8.99 15.37 -1.02
CA GLN A 89 -9.29 15.45 -2.46
C GLN A 89 -10.05 14.22 -2.94
N LYS A 90 -10.08 13.12 -2.19
CA LYS A 90 -10.66 11.88 -2.70
C LYS A 90 -12.19 11.96 -2.76
N GLU A 91 -12.83 12.46 -1.70
CA GLU A 91 -14.28 12.61 -1.66
C GLU A 91 -14.76 13.70 -2.64
N GLU A 92 -14.05 14.84 -2.71
CA GLU A 92 -14.33 15.92 -3.67
C GLU A 92 -14.11 15.46 -5.12
N LEU A 93 -13.05 14.68 -5.38
CA LEU A 93 -12.77 14.12 -6.70
C LEU A 93 -13.78 13.03 -7.08
N GLU A 94 -14.20 12.19 -6.14
CA GLU A 94 -15.25 11.19 -6.35
C GLU A 94 -16.56 11.87 -6.76
N GLU A 95 -16.99 12.92 -6.04
CA GLU A 95 -18.19 13.68 -6.39
C GLU A 95 -18.06 14.35 -7.77
N ILE A 96 -16.90 14.91 -8.10
CA ILE A 96 -16.66 15.49 -9.44
C ILE A 96 -16.76 14.40 -10.51
N ILE A 97 -16.12 13.24 -10.33
CA ILE A 97 -16.13 12.16 -11.31
C ILE A 97 -17.54 11.61 -11.53
N GLU A 98 -18.35 11.48 -10.47
CA GLU A 98 -19.74 11.02 -10.56
C GLU A 98 -20.65 12.00 -11.31
N ASN A 99 -20.39 13.30 -11.20
CA ASN A 99 -21.17 14.33 -11.86
C ASN A 99 -20.75 14.59 -13.32
N VAL A 100 -19.57 14.12 -13.76
CA VAL A 100 -19.11 14.29 -15.14
C VAL A 100 -19.90 13.38 -16.10
N PRO A 101 -20.47 13.91 -17.19
CA PRO A 101 -21.17 13.10 -18.18
C PRO A 101 -20.25 12.03 -18.79
N GLU A 102 -20.75 10.79 -18.92
CA GLU A 102 -19.89 9.68 -19.37
C GLU A 102 -19.17 9.92 -20.71
N LYS A 103 -19.79 10.68 -21.62
CA LYS A 103 -19.18 11.03 -22.92
C LYS A 103 -17.95 11.93 -22.74
N GLU A 104 -18.06 12.88 -21.82
CA GLU A 104 -16.99 13.82 -21.48
C GLU A 104 -15.88 13.11 -20.70
N LEU A 105 -16.24 12.27 -19.73
CA LEU A 105 -15.30 11.42 -18.99
C LEU A 105 -14.49 10.52 -19.94
N ARG A 106 -15.16 9.88 -20.91
CA ARG A 106 -14.48 9.05 -21.93
C ARG A 106 -13.55 9.88 -22.81
N SER A 107 -13.93 11.09 -23.18
CA SER A 107 -13.07 11.99 -23.96
C SER A 107 -11.86 12.45 -23.17
N PHE A 108 -12.06 12.78 -21.89
CA PHE A 108 -11.01 13.20 -20.97
C PHE A 108 -9.97 12.09 -20.75
N ILE A 109 -10.41 10.88 -20.41
CA ILE A 109 -9.53 9.72 -20.22
C ILE A 109 -8.73 9.41 -21.49
N LYS A 110 -9.37 9.47 -22.68
CA LYS A 110 -8.67 9.31 -23.97
C LYS A 110 -7.59 10.38 -24.18
N GLY A 111 -7.88 11.62 -23.84
CA GLY A 111 -6.93 12.74 -23.93
C GLY A 111 -5.72 12.52 -23.04
N ILE A 112 -5.93 12.10 -21.79
CA ILE A 112 -4.86 11.81 -20.84
C ILE A 112 -4.03 10.61 -21.28
N ALA A 113 -4.67 9.51 -21.66
CA ALA A 113 -3.98 8.28 -22.08
C ALA A 113 -3.14 8.47 -23.36
N ALA A 114 -3.47 9.44 -24.20
CA ALA A 114 -2.65 9.77 -25.38
C ALA A 114 -1.30 10.42 -25.01
N HIS A 115 -1.23 11.09 -23.85
CA HIS A 115 -0.05 11.87 -23.44
C HIS A 115 0.67 11.29 -22.22
N ASN A 116 0.07 10.33 -21.53
CA ASN A 116 0.64 9.69 -20.35
C ASN A 116 0.71 8.16 -20.55
N ASN A 117 1.94 7.66 -20.70
CA ASN A 117 2.20 6.23 -20.90
C ASN A 117 1.80 5.40 -19.68
N GLU A 118 1.98 5.88 -18.44
CA GLU A 118 1.62 5.12 -17.23
C GLU A 118 0.11 4.88 -17.15
N ILE A 119 -0.70 5.92 -17.41
CA ILE A 119 -2.16 5.81 -17.40
C ILE A 119 -2.63 4.94 -18.57
N ARG A 120 -1.99 5.07 -19.74
CA ARG A 120 -2.26 4.19 -20.88
C ARG A 120 -1.98 2.73 -20.53
N ASP A 121 -0.81 2.44 -19.99
CA ASP A 121 -0.36 1.09 -19.70
C ASP A 121 -1.19 0.49 -18.54
N LEU A 122 -1.60 1.30 -17.56
CA LEU A 122 -2.56 0.94 -16.52
C LEU A 122 -3.93 0.59 -17.10
N LEU A 123 -4.48 1.43 -17.98
CA LEU A 123 -5.76 1.17 -18.65
C LEU A 123 -5.70 -0.08 -19.52
N MET A 124 -4.59 -0.28 -20.23
CA MET A 124 -4.36 -1.46 -21.05
C MET A 124 -4.29 -2.73 -20.20
N THR A 125 -3.51 -2.70 -19.13
CA THR A 125 -3.35 -3.83 -18.21
C THR A 125 -4.68 -4.19 -17.54
N ARG A 126 -5.41 -3.19 -17.05
CA ARG A 126 -6.63 -3.39 -16.26
C ARG A 126 -7.89 -3.66 -17.08
N TYR A 127 -8.02 -3.05 -18.26
CA TYR A 127 -9.26 -3.07 -19.04
C TYR A 127 -9.09 -3.57 -20.49
N ALA A 128 -7.91 -3.42 -21.11
CA ALA A 128 -7.69 -3.94 -22.46
C ALA A 128 -7.34 -5.43 -22.48
N SER A 129 -6.92 -5.98 -21.34
CA SER A 129 -6.72 -7.41 -21.15
C SER A 129 -8.03 -8.19 -21.25
N LYS A 130 -8.47 -8.47 -22.48
CA LYS A 130 -8.76 -9.88 -22.75
C LYS A 130 -7.42 -10.57 -22.57
N ILE A 131 -7.17 -11.11 -21.39
CA ILE A 131 -6.03 -12.00 -21.19
C ILE A 131 -6.27 -13.13 -22.18
N ASP A 132 -5.55 -13.12 -23.29
CA ASP A 132 -5.61 -14.18 -24.26
C ASP A 132 -5.30 -15.49 -23.52
N GLU A 133 -6.02 -16.56 -23.84
CA GLU A 133 -5.90 -17.85 -23.13
C GLU A 133 -4.45 -18.33 -23.16
N LYS A 134 -3.73 -17.99 -24.24
CA LYS A 134 -2.30 -18.23 -24.41
C LYS A 134 -1.42 -17.46 -23.42
N GLN A 135 -1.76 -16.23 -23.08
CA GLN A 135 -1.01 -15.42 -22.09
C GLN A 135 -1.29 -15.92 -20.68
N THR A 136 -2.55 -16.28 -20.38
CA THR A 136 -2.92 -16.92 -19.10
C THR A 136 -2.15 -18.22 -18.91
N ASN A 137 -2.09 -19.07 -19.94
CA ASN A 137 -1.43 -20.37 -19.86
C ASN A 137 0.09 -20.23 -19.74
N ARG A 138 0.71 -19.24 -20.40
CA ARG A 138 2.14 -18.93 -20.23
C ARG A 138 2.45 -18.44 -18.82
N LEU A 139 1.61 -17.56 -18.27
CA LEU A 139 1.79 -17.06 -16.91
C LEU A 139 1.69 -18.20 -15.90
N LYS A 140 0.67 -19.07 -16.04
CA LYS A 140 0.51 -20.27 -15.22
C LYS A 140 1.73 -21.18 -15.31
N GLN A 141 2.21 -21.47 -16.52
CA GLN A 141 3.39 -22.31 -16.72
C GLN A 141 4.63 -21.75 -16.02
N GLY A 142 4.91 -20.44 -16.13
CA GLY A 142 6.07 -19.86 -15.47
C GLY A 142 5.96 -19.87 -13.94
N VAL A 143 4.75 -19.70 -13.38
CA VAL A 143 4.52 -19.88 -11.94
C VAL A 143 4.68 -21.34 -11.54
N ASP A 144 4.15 -22.29 -12.33
CA ASP A 144 4.28 -23.72 -12.08
C ASP A 144 5.76 -24.17 -12.11
N ASP A 145 6.57 -23.62 -13.02
CA ASP A 145 8.00 -23.88 -13.09
C ASP A 145 8.76 -23.36 -11.85
N LEU A 146 8.35 -22.19 -11.34
CA LEU A 146 8.88 -21.64 -10.09
C LEU A 146 8.48 -22.51 -8.89
N VAL A 147 7.22 -22.93 -8.83
CA VAL A 147 6.72 -23.83 -7.77
C VAL A 147 7.44 -25.18 -7.83
N TRP A 148 7.71 -25.72 -9.01
CA TRP A 148 8.49 -26.96 -9.17
C TRP A 148 9.94 -26.80 -8.69
N LYS A 149 10.54 -25.63 -8.90
CA LYS A 149 11.94 -25.37 -8.56
C LYS A 149 12.16 -25.19 -7.06
N TYR A 150 11.22 -24.56 -6.36
CA TYR A 150 11.37 -24.17 -4.94
C TYR A 150 10.49 -24.98 -3.99
N GLY A 151 9.47 -25.65 -4.51
CA GLY A 151 8.54 -26.51 -3.78
C GLY A 151 8.93 -27.99 -3.79
N ASP A 152 8.28 -28.76 -2.94
CA ASP A 152 8.41 -30.21 -2.87
C ASP A 152 7.53 -30.92 -3.93
N ARG A 153 7.49 -32.25 -3.89
CA ARG A 153 6.69 -33.06 -4.84
C ARG A 153 5.19 -32.80 -4.78
N SER A 154 4.69 -32.11 -3.75
CA SER A 154 3.30 -31.70 -3.59
C SER A 154 3.04 -30.26 -4.04
N GLY A 155 4.10 -29.53 -4.42
CA GLY A 155 4.04 -28.09 -4.71
C GLY A 155 4.08 -27.22 -3.45
N TYR A 156 4.39 -27.80 -2.28
CA TYR A 156 4.52 -27.06 -1.05
C TYR A 156 5.90 -26.43 -0.94
N ILE A 157 5.94 -25.13 -0.69
CA ILE A 157 7.17 -24.36 -0.55
C ILE A 157 7.47 -24.20 0.94
N ASP A 158 8.53 -24.86 1.42
CA ASP A 158 8.95 -24.75 2.81
C ASP A 158 9.36 -23.31 3.14
N TYR A 159 9.17 -22.92 4.40
CA TYR A 159 9.45 -21.56 4.87
C TYR A 159 10.89 -21.10 4.56
N ARG A 160 11.85 -22.04 4.56
CA ARG A 160 13.26 -21.77 4.22
C ARG A 160 13.49 -21.39 2.75
N ASN A 161 12.65 -21.88 1.84
CA ASN A 161 12.72 -21.57 0.41
C ASN A 161 11.74 -20.46 0.01
N ALA A 162 10.88 -20.00 0.93
CA ALA A 162 9.83 -19.04 0.64
C ALA A 162 10.40 -17.68 0.20
N LEU A 163 11.48 -17.21 0.82
CA LEU A 163 12.16 -15.97 0.45
C LEU A 163 12.73 -16.04 -0.98
N ASP A 164 13.43 -17.11 -1.32
CA ASP A 164 13.99 -17.30 -2.67
C ASP A 164 12.89 -17.45 -3.74
N PHE A 165 11.79 -18.09 -3.39
CA PHE A 165 10.62 -18.19 -4.26
C PHE A 165 9.97 -16.81 -4.50
N ILE A 166 9.79 -16.01 -3.43
CA ILE A 166 9.22 -14.65 -3.54
C ILE A 166 10.07 -13.80 -4.46
N TRP A 167 11.39 -13.75 -4.26
CA TRP A 167 12.28 -12.98 -5.14
C TRP A 167 12.29 -13.48 -6.57
N ALA A 168 12.22 -14.80 -6.77
CA ALA A 168 12.14 -15.37 -8.11
C ALA A 168 10.82 -15.04 -8.81
N LEU A 169 9.72 -14.99 -8.06
CA LEU A 169 8.40 -14.61 -8.56
C LEU A 169 8.33 -13.12 -8.87
N GLU A 170 8.84 -12.26 -7.99
CA GLU A 170 8.93 -10.81 -8.20
C GLU A 170 9.72 -10.51 -9.48
N ARG A 171 10.90 -11.12 -9.63
CA ARG A 171 11.72 -10.98 -10.84
C ARG A 171 11.00 -11.47 -12.09
N TYR A 172 10.29 -12.60 -12.02
CA TYR A 172 9.51 -13.12 -13.14
C TYR A 172 8.38 -12.16 -13.55
N LEU A 173 7.71 -11.55 -12.58
CA LEU A 173 6.66 -10.57 -12.83
C LEU A 173 7.23 -9.25 -13.39
N GLU A 174 8.39 -8.79 -12.93
CA GLU A 174 9.10 -7.63 -13.47
C GLU A 174 9.60 -7.85 -14.90
N GLU A 175 10.09 -9.03 -15.22
CA GLU A 175 10.46 -9.38 -16.60
C GLU A 175 9.23 -9.26 -17.52
N LEU A 176 8.04 -9.69 -17.07
CA LEU A 176 6.81 -9.59 -17.84
C LEU A 176 6.29 -8.16 -18.04
N THR A 177 6.58 -7.23 -17.13
CA THR A 177 6.21 -5.81 -17.29
C THR A 177 7.13 -5.09 -18.28
N VAL A 178 8.38 -5.56 -18.44
CA VAL A 178 9.35 -5.01 -19.41
C VAL A 178 9.10 -5.54 -20.83
N PHE A 179 8.61 -6.77 -21.00
CA PHE A 179 8.34 -7.38 -22.33
C PHE A 179 7.01 -6.96 -22.99
N GLY A 180 6.22 -6.08 -22.37
CA GLY A 180 4.99 -5.53 -22.97
C GLY A 180 5.22 -4.53 -24.11
N CYS A 181 6.46 -4.07 -24.33
CA CYS A 181 6.77 -2.98 -25.26
C CYS A 181 7.34 -3.42 -26.63
N GLU A 182 7.79 -4.66 -26.81
CA GLU A 182 8.39 -5.08 -28.09
C GLU A 182 7.53 -6.11 -28.84
N ARG A 183 6.71 -5.60 -29.77
CA ARG A 183 6.57 -6.04 -31.17
C ARG A 183 5.23 -5.59 -31.79
N ILE A 184 5.17 -4.33 -32.22
CA ILE A 184 4.46 -3.97 -33.45
C ILE A 184 5.36 -3.00 -34.21
N GLY A 185 6.19 -3.56 -35.07
CA GLY A 185 7.12 -2.81 -35.91
C GLY A 185 7.74 -3.75 -36.91
N ASP A 186 6.95 -4.15 -37.91
CA ASP A 186 7.41 -4.44 -39.27
C ASP A 186 6.20 -4.62 -40.20
N THR A 187 5.71 -3.48 -40.69
CA THR A 187 5.11 -3.40 -42.03
C THR A 187 5.95 -2.42 -42.84
N GLY A 188 7.14 -2.87 -43.24
CA GLY A 188 7.95 -2.27 -44.28
C GLY A 188 7.43 -2.67 -45.65
N GLU A 189 6.86 -1.69 -46.34
CA GLU A 189 6.80 -1.47 -47.78
C GLU A 189 7.43 -2.51 -48.71
N SER A 190 6.61 -3.07 -49.61
CA SER A 190 6.89 -3.11 -51.06
C SER A 190 5.59 -3.25 -51.85
#